data_AF-A0A356KHL9-F1
#
_entry.id   AF-A0A356KHL9-F1
#
_cell.length_a   1.000
_cell.length_b   1.000
_cell.length_c   1.000
_cell.angle_alpha   90.00
_cell.angle_beta   90.00
_cell.angle_gamma   90.00
#
_symmetry.space_group_name_H-M   'P 1'
#
loop_
_entity.id
_entity.type
_entity.pdbx_description
1 polymer ?
#
loop_
_entity_poly.entity_id
_entity_poly.type
_entity_poly.pdbx_seq_one_letter_code
_entity_poly.pdbx_strand_id
1 'polypeptide(L)'
;MKARTTALGLCALLGAALIALSAAQAGDGKEPRVLDPKQTLGPSTDIDAERGCIKCHEPHYRAWQETHHAKSLAMPREDLAKGIRRALRKQVKRFRPNTSRLCQSCHFTLVVEEDEVSPKYGISCESCHGEGARHVEIHSNEKADYATRMKQAADAGLIRPTDLYGLARNCFDCHLLVKPVGRAKGEPTLEELVNLDVKVKGKGSSHHSAGTPGFDLVTYSQGEVRHNFNGGKKNPPSAYRRGLYVVGKLVDLELSLRALAAVKQPEGRYAKEILARVGGAEGAHAKLAAAAQAL
;
A
#
# COMPACT_ATOMS: atom_id res chain seq x y z
N MET A 1 60.68 -3.15 29.75
CA MET A 1 59.53 -2.23 29.93
C MET A 1 59.07 -1.74 28.58
N LYS A 2 57.84 -2.09 28.18
CA LYS A 2 56.86 -1.33 27.37
C LYS A 2 55.94 -2.31 26.64
N ALA A 3 54.93 -2.72 27.38
CA ALA A 3 53.68 -3.20 26.82
C ALA A 3 52.80 -2.00 26.41
N ARG A 4 51.78 -2.31 25.60
CA ARG A 4 50.53 -1.55 25.37
C ARG A 4 50.57 -0.47 24.29
N THR A 5 50.11 -0.82 23.08
CA THR A 5 49.43 0.13 22.16
C THR A 5 48.71 -0.55 20.98
N THR A 6 48.08 -1.71 21.14
CA THR A 6 47.30 -2.35 20.04
C THR A 6 45.90 -2.83 20.42
N ALA A 7 45.38 -2.47 21.60
CA ALA A 7 44.03 -2.85 22.02
C ALA A 7 42.95 -1.76 21.83
N LEU A 8 43.33 -0.50 21.53
CA LEU A 8 42.35 0.59 21.41
C LEU A 8 41.72 0.75 20.01
N GLY A 9 42.31 0.16 18.97
CA GLY A 9 41.79 0.31 17.59
C GLY A 9 40.59 -0.59 17.25
N LEU A 10 40.46 -1.75 17.92
CA LEU A 10 39.42 -2.73 17.59
C LEU A 10 38.07 -2.44 18.27
N CYS A 11 38.09 -1.85 19.46
CA CYS A 11 36.85 -1.45 20.16
C CYS A 11 36.16 -0.25 19.52
N ALA A 12 36.90 0.65 18.86
CA ALA A 12 36.32 1.82 18.19
C ALA A 12 35.55 1.44 16.91
N LEU A 13 36.01 0.42 16.18
CA LEU A 13 35.34 -0.07 14.97
C LEU A 13 34.08 -0.91 15.28
N LEU A 14 34.09 -1.68 16.38
CA LEU A 14 32.90 -2.40 16.86
C LEU A 14 31.84 -1.44 17.45
N GLY A 15 32.27 -0.37 18.13
CA GLY A 15 31.36 0.67 18.62
C GLY A 15 30.70 1.48 17.50
N ALA A 16 31.43 1.82 16.44
CA ALA A 16 30.88 2.51 15.29
C ALA A 16 29.91 1.64 14.47
N ALA A 17 30.16 0.34 14.37
CA ALA A 17 29.25 -0.61 13.70
C ALA A 17 27.95 -0.83 14.49
N LEU A 18 28.01 -0.85 15.83
CA LEU A 18 26.82 -0.98 16.69
C LEU A 18 25.98 0.33 16.71
N ILE A 19 26.62 1.50 16.67
CA ILE A 19 25.91 2.79 16.60
C ILE A 19 25.28 2.99 15.21
N ALA A 20 25.94 2.53 14.13
CA ALA A 20 25.36 2.55 12.79
C ALA A 20 24.15 1.60 12.65
N LEU A 21 24.13 0.48 13.39
CA LEU A 21 22.99 -0.45 13.38
C LEU A 21 21.79 0.11 14.17
N SER A 22 22.03 0.87 15.23
CA SER A 22 20.95 1.59 15.95
C SER A 22 20.40 2.78 15.18
N ALA A 23 21.20 3.45 14.35
CA ALA A 23 20.75 4.55 13.49
C ALA A 23 19.91 4.05 12.28
N ALA A 24 20.12 2.82 11.81
CA ALA A 24 19.32 2.22 10.74
C ALA A 24 17.90 1.81 11.18
N GLN A 25 17.61 1.79 12.49
CA GLN A 25 16.25 1.58 13.01
C GLN A 25 15.38 2.83 12.95
N ALA A 26 15.96 4.01 12.65
CA ALA A 26 15.19 5.18 12.28
C ALA A 26 14.75 5.07 10.80
N GLY A 27 14.06 3.97 10.47
CA GLY A 27 13.18 3.97 9.31
C GLY A 27 12.20 5.10 9.54
N ASP A 28 12.25 6.09 8.66
CA ASP A 28 11.53 7.34 8.72
C ASP A 28 10.11 7.09 9.20
N GLY A 29 9.91 7.39 10.49
CA GLY A 29 8.85 6.89 11.37
C GLY A 29 7.45 7.42 11.05
N LYS A 30 7.14 7.65 9.77
CA LYS A 30 5.76 7.85 9.37
C LYS A 30 5.06 6.51 9.45
N GLU A 31 4.25 6.38 10.50
CA GLU A 31 3.26 5.32 10.59
C GLU A 31 2.49 5.17 9.25
N PRO A 32 1.98 3.96 8.99
CA PRO A 32 0.97 3.71 7.98
C PRO A 32 0.02 4.90 7.77
N ARG A 33 -0.03 5.48 6.56
CA ARG A 33 -1.10 6.45 6.25
C ARG A 33 -2.44 5.71 6.24
N VAL A 34 -3.16 5.78 7.35
CA VAL A 34 -4.59 5.50 7.41
C VAL A 34 -5.25 6.82 7.05
N LEU A 35 -5.95 6.85 5.91
CA LEU A 35 -6.66 8.05 5.48
C LEU A 35 -7.68 8.46 6.56
N ASP A 36 -7.69 9.74 6.91
CA ASP A 36 -8.78 10.33 7.68
C ASP A 36 -10.01 10.47 6.77
N PRO A 37 -11.14 9.79 7.08
CA PRO A 37 -12.36 9.93 6.31
C PRO A 37 -12.86 11.38 6.20
N LYS A 38 -12.51 12.25 7.17
CA LYS A 38 -12.85 13.68 7.13
C LYS A 38 -12.05 14.47 6.10
N GLN A 39 -10.89 13.95 5.69
CA GLN A 39 -10.02 14.58 4.70
C GLN A 39 -10.19 13.95 3.29
N THR A 40 -11.12 13.00 3.17
CA THR A 40 -11.36 12.23 1.95
C THR A 40 -12.56 12.83 1.20
N LEU A 41 -12.33 13.33 -0.02
CA LEU A 41 -13.31 14.03 -0.85
C LEU A 41 -14.11 13.08 -1.77
N GLY A 42 -13.58 11.88 -2.01
CA GLY A 42 -14.15 10.90 -2.91
C GLY A 42 -13.84 11.16 -4.39
N PRO A 43 -13.99 10.12 -5.24
CA PRO A 43 -13.70 10.20 -6.67
C PRO A 43 -14.77 10.98 -7.45
N SER A 44 -16.02 11.01 -6.96
CA SER A 44 -17.17 11.72 -7.55
C SER A 44 -17.51 12.98 -6.75
N THR A 45 -18.61 13.65 -7.11
CA THR A 45 -19.15 14.83 -6.42
C THR A 45 -20.17 14.49 -5.33
N ASP A 46 -20.33 13.21 -4.97
CA ASP A 46 -21.36 12.76 -4.02
C ASP A 46 -20.99 13.00 -2.55
N ILE A 47 -19.74 13.39 -2.29
CA ILE A 47 -19.22 13.71 -0.95
C ILE A 47 -18.85 15.18 -0.87
N ASP A 48 -18.10 15.66 -1.86
CA ASP A 48 -17.81 17.08 -2.01
C ASP A 48 -18.16 17.56 -3.42
N ALA A 49 -19.20 18.39 -3.51
CA ALA A 49 -19.76 18.85 -4.77
C ALA A 49 -18.82 19.78 -5.55
N GLU A 50 -17.82 20.38 -4.90
CA GLU A 50 -16.91 21.35 -5.49
C GLU A 50 -15.52 20.74 -5.73
N ARG A 51 -15.08 19.88 -4.81
CA ARG A 51 -13.69 19.42 -4.74
C ARG A 51 -13.51 17.93 -5.10
N GLY A 52 -14.59 17.21 -5.43
CA GLY A 52 -14.52 15.84 -5.91
C GLY A 52 -13.64 15.67 -7.17
N CYS A 53 -12.81 14.64 -7.21
CA CYS A 53 -11.72 14.51 -8.19
C CYS A 53 -12.19 14.56 -9.67
N ILE A 54 -13.37 14.01 -9.96
CA ILE A 54 -13.98 14.01 -11.30
C ILE A 54 -14.11 15.40 -11.92
N LYS A 55 -14.25 16.47 -11.11
CA LYS A 55 -14.41 17.85 -11.58
C LYS A 55 -13.32 18.29 -12.55
N CYS A 56 -12.08 17.87 -12.29
CA CYS A 56 -10.92 18.21 -13.11
C CYS A 56 -10.34 16.99 -13.84
N HIS A 57 -10.62 15.76 -13.37
CA HIS A 57 -9.98 14.53 -13.84
C HIS A 57 -10.97 13.51 -14.42
N GLU A 58 -11.99 13.94 -15.17
CA GLU A 58 -13.00 13.03 -15.74
C GLU A 58 -12.42 11.81 -16.49
N PRO A 59 -11.42 11.95 -17.41
CA PRO A 59 -10.85 10.78 -18.09
C PRO A 59 -10.22 9.77 -17.13
N HIS A 60 -9.61 10.26 -16.04
CA HIS A 60 -9.00 9.40 -15.01
C HIS A 60 -10.07 8.68 -14.21
N TYR A 61 -11.14 9.40 -13.83
CA TYR A 61 -12.29 8.84 -13.14
C TYR A 61 -12.92 7.71 -13.96
N ARG A 62 -13.15 7.92 -15.26
CA ARG A 62 -13.71 6.88 -16.15
C ARG A 62 -12.82 5.66 -16.26
N ALA A 63 -11.50 5.86 -16.40
CA ALA A 63 -10.56 4.73 -16.40
C ALA A 63 -10.56 3.97 -15.07
N TRP A 64 -10.63 4.68 -13.94
CA TRP A 64 -10.70 4.09 -12.61
C TRP A 64 -11.95 3.22 -12.41
N GLN A 65 -13.12 3.64 -12.90
CA GLN A 65 -14.38 2.88 -12.74
C GLN A 65 -14.30 1.45 -13.26
N GLU A 66 -13.43 1.19 -14.24
CA GLU A 66 -13.26 -0.14 -14.85
C GLU A 66 -12.34 -1.08 -14.04
N THR A 67 -11.61 -0.56 -13.06
CA THR A 67 -10.59 -1.29 -12.28
C THR A 67 -11.19 -2.24 -11.25
N HIS A 68 -10.41 -3.21 -10.76
CA HIS A 68 -10.82 -4.01 -9.60
C HIS A 68 -10.86 -3.15 -8.34
N HIS A 69 -10.03 -2.11 -8.26
CA HIS A 69 -10.05 -1.14 -7.17
C HIS A 69 -11.42 -0.46 -7.03
N ALA A 70 -12.01 0.06 -8.12
CA ALA A 70 -13.37 0.60 -8.07
C ALA A 70 -14.42 -0.47 -7.68
N LYS A 71 -14.25 -1.68 -8.21
CA LYS A 71 -15.16 -2.82 -7.99
C LYS A 71 -15.00 -3.46 -6.61
N SER A 72 -13.96 -3.13 -5.84
CA SER A 72 -13.66 -3.73 -4.52
C SER A 72 -14.74 -3.49 -3.48
N LEU A 73 -15.63 -2.51 -3.69
CA LEU A 73 -16.81 -2.27 -2.86
C LEU A 73 -17.70 -3.52 -2.71
N ALA A 74 -17.72 -4.39 -3.73
CA ALA A 74 -18.48 -5.64 -3.69
C ALA A 74 -17.83 -6.75 -2.86
N MET A 75 -16.56 -6.61 -2.46
CA MET A 75 -15.77 -7.65 -1.76
C MET A 75 -16.49 -8.33 -0.59
N PRO A 76 -17.26 -7.64 0.29
CA PRO A 76 -17.95 -8.32 1.40
C PRO A 76 -18.96 -9.39 0.98
N ARG A 77 -19.37 -9.40 -0.29
CA ARG A 77 -20.28 -10.36 -0.90
C ARG A 77 -19.55 -11.58 -1.49
N GLU A 78 -18.23 -11.54 -1.60
CA GLU A 78 -17.42 -12.65 -2.09
C GLU A 78 -17.43 -13.86 -1.15
N ASP A 79 -17.25 -15.05 -1.72
CA ASP A 79 -17.34 -16.30 -0.98
C ASP A 79 -16.27 -16.45 0.10
N LEU A 80 -15.05 -16.00 -0.21
CA LEU A 80 -13.94 -15.99 0.75
C LEU A 80 -14.21 -15.02 1.89
N ALA A 81 -14.70 -13.80 1.60
CA ALA A 81 -15.05 -12.80 2.62
C ALA A 81 -16.17 -13.31 3.55
N LYS A 82 -17.19 -13.98 2.99
CA LYS A 82 -18.22 -14.68 3.77
C LYS A 82 -17.61 -15.79 4.64
N GLY A 83 -16.62 -16.51 4.11
CA GLY A 83 -15.87 -17.54 4.83
C GLY A 83 -15.08 -17.00 6.01
N ILE A 84 -14.26 -15.98 5.79
CA ILE A 84 -13.48 -15.30 6.84
C ILE A 84 -14.42 -14.79 7.92
N ARG A 85 -15.53 -14.13 7.53
CA ARG A 85 -16.55 -13.68 8.48
C ARG A 85 -17.09 -14.81 9.33
N ARG A 86 -17.35 -16.01 8.77
CA ARG A 86 -17.82 -17.16 9.54
C ARG A 86 -16.74 -17.67 10.50
N ALA A 87 -15.49 -17.76 10.06
CA ALA A 87 -14.38 -18.24 10.86
C ALA A 87 -14.11 -17.32 12.07
N LEU A 88 -14.17 -16.01 11.87
CA LEU A 88 -13.88 -15.01 12.91
C LEU A 88 -15.04 -14.73 13.86
N ARG A 89 -16.27 -15.20 13.59
CA ARG A 89 -17.46 -14.97 14.45
C ARG A 89 -17.30 -15.44 15.89
N LYS A 90 -16.44 -16.43 16.14
CA LYS A 90 -16.14 -16.94 17.48
C LYS A 90 -15.19 -16.02 18.26
N GLN A 91 -14.36 -15.25 17.56
CA GLN A 91 -13.37 -14.34 18.15
C GLN A 91 -13.94 -12.92 18.30
N VAL A 92 -14.67 -12.44 17.28
CA VAL A 92 -15.23 -11.10 17.24
C VAL A 92 -16.73 -11.16 16.96
N LYS A 93 -17.53 -10.82 17.97
CA LYS A 93 -18.99 -10.79 17.87
C LYS A 93 -19.41 -9.75 16.83
N ARG A 94 -20.30 -10.14 15.90
CA ARG A 94 -20.80 -9.29 14.81
C ARG A 94 -19.70 -8.74 13.87
N PHE A 95 -18.58 -9.46 13.70
CA PHE A 95 -17.54 -9.08 12.73
C PHE A 95 -18.11 -8.82 11.33
N ARG A 96 -17.80 -7.65 10.76
CA ARG A 96 -18.13 -7.29 9.37
C ARG A 96 -16.92 -6.63 8.71
N PRO A 97 -16.49 -7.10 7.52
CA PRO A 97 -15.37 -6.49 6.80
C PRO A 97 -15.56 -5.00 6.52
N ASN A 98 -16.79 -4.55 6.24
CA ASN A 98 -17.07 -3.16 5.93
C ASN A 98 -17.15 -2.24 7.16
N THR A 99 -16.98 -2.75 8.39
CA THR A 99 -16.89 -1.95 9.62
C THR A 99 -15.60 -2.23 10.41
N SER A 100 -14.76 -3.13 9.90
CA SER A 100 -13.51 -3.55 10.53
C SER A 100 -12.35 -2.79 9.91
N ARG A 101 -11.59 -2.05 10.74
CA ARG A 101 -10.42 -1.30 10.25
C ARG A 101 -9.34 -2.23 9.67
N LEU A 102 -9.28 -3.48 10.14
CA LEU A 102 -8.43 -4.53 9.59
C LEU A 102 -8.70 -4.73 8.09
N CYS A 103 -9.97 -4.75 7.69
CA CYS A 103 -10.35 -4.92 6.28
C CYS A 103 -10.45 -3.59 5.53
N GLN A 104 -10.91 -2.53 6.18
CA GLN A 104 -11.16 -1.24 5.54
C GLN A 104 -9.90 -0.54 5.05
N SER A 105 -8.77 -0.77 5.69
CA SER A 105 -7.48 -0.20 5.28
C SER A 105 -7.05 -0.57 3.86
N CYS A 106 -7.50 -1.72 3.33
CA CYS A 106 -7.06 -2.25 2.03
C CYS A 106 -8.18 -2.44 1.01
N HIS A 107 -9.45 -2.41 1.42
CA HIS A 107 -10.57 -2.75 0.53
C HIS A 107 -11.57 -1.63 0.25
N PHE A 108 -11.53 -0.53 1.02
CA PHE A 108 -12.46 0.58 0.87
C PHE A 108 -11.74 1.92 0.98
N THR A 109 -12.29 2.93 0.32
CA THR A 109 -12.02 4.32 0.68
C THR A 109 -13.18 4.80 1.56
N LEU A 110 -12.84 5.22 2.77
CA LEU A 110 -13.79 5.70 3.76
C LEU A 110 -14.02 7.20 3.62
N VAL A 111 -15.25 7.63 3.77
CA VAL A 111 -15.66 9.05 3.74
C VAL A 111 -16.56 9.35 4.92
N VAL A 112 -16.79 10.63 5.21
CA VAL A 112 -17.89 11.04 6.09
C VAL A 112 -19.11 11.36 5.24
N GLU A 113 -20.21 10.69 5.52
CA GLU A 113 -21.53 10.91 4.92
C GLU A 113 -22.54 11.03 6.05
N GLU A 114 -23.32 12.11 6.08
CA GLU A 114 -24.32 12.35 7.14
C GLU A 114 -23.73 12.22 8.56
N ASP A 115 -22.54 12.79 8.77
CA ASP A 115 -21.75 12.71 10.02
C ASP A 115 -21.29 11.30 10.44
N GLU A 116 -21.47 10.28 9.60
CA GLU A 116 -21.02 8.92 9.83
C GLU A 116 -19.87 8.50 8.90
N VAL A 117 -18.94 7.67 9.42
CA VAL A 117 -17.89 7.09 8.59
C VAL A 117 -18.44 5.95 7.77
N SER A 118 -18.46 6.13 6.45
CA SER A 118 -19.05 5.19 5.48
C SER A 118 -17.98 4.61 4.54
N PRO A 119 -17.94 3.27 4.31
CA PRO A 119 -17.14 2.65 3.25
C PRO A 119 -17.84 2.82 1.89
N LYS A 120 -18.01 4.07 1.45
CA LYS A 120 -18.82 4.43 0.26
C LYS A 120 -18.21 3.95 -1.05
N TYR A 121 -16.89 3.93 -1.14
CA TYR A 121 -16.18 3.56 -2.36
C TYR A 121 -15.33 2.30 -2.15
N GLY A 122 -15.10 1.59 -3.25
CA GLY A 122 -13.91 0.73 -3.35
C GLY A 122 -12.64 1.58 -3.25
N ILE A 123 -11.48 0.98 -3.48
CA ILE A 123 -10.22 1.72 -3.49
C ILE A 123 -10.26 2.80 -4.57
N SER A 124 -10.20 4.07 -4.15
CA SER A 124 -10.43 5.25 -4.98
C SER A 124 -9.16 6.10 -5.16
N CYS A 125 -9.31 7.28 -5.78
CA CYS A 125 -8.22 8.22 -6.08
C CYS A 125 -7.30 8.47 -4.87
N GLU A 126 -7.89 8.73 -3.71
CA GLU A 126 -7.17 9.19 -2.51
C GLU A 126 -6.44 8.04 -1.81
N SER A 127 -6.85 6.80 -2.07
CA SER A 127 -6.09 5.61 -1.68
C SER A 127 -4.76 5.49 -2.39
N CYS A 128 -4.54 6.19 -3.52
CA CYS A 128 -3.25 6.26 -4.22
C CYS A 128 -2.59 7.63 -4.16
N HIS A 129 -3.38 8.70 -4.18
CA HIS A 129 -2.90 10.08 -4.28
C HIS A 129 -2.87 10.83 -2.95
N GLY A 130 -3.40 10.25 -1.87
CA GLY A 130 -3.50 10.89 -0.57
C GLY A 130 -4.80 11.65 -0.35
N GLU A 131 -4.95 12.23 0.83
CA GLU A 131 -6.17 12.90 1.30
C GLU A 131 -6.41 14.21 0.53
N GLY A 132 -7.44 14.23 -0.31
CA GLY A 132 -7.72 15.29 -1.27
C GLY A 132 -7.95 16.64 -0.61
N ALA A 133 -8.64 16.68 0.53
CA ALA A 133 -8.95 17.91 1.25
C ALA A 133 -7.70 18.72 1.62
N ARG A 134 -6.55 18.05 1.79
CA ARG A 134 -5.28 18.68 2.17
C ARG A 134 -4.58 19.38 1.02
N HIS A 135 -4.82 18.96 -0.21
CA HIS A 135 -4.02 19.40 -1.35
C HIS A 135 -4.85 19.89 -2.54
N VAL A 136 -6.17 19.68 -2.58
CA VAL A 136 -7.00 20.00 -3.75
C VAL A 136 -6.95 21.49 -4.10
N GLU A 137 -7.07 22.39 -3.12
CA GLU A 137 -7.03 23.84 -3.34
C GLU A 137 -5.66 24.34 -3.78
N ILE A 138 -4.59 23.74 -3.23
CA ILE A 138 -3.22 24.04 -3.63
C ILE A 138 -2.99 23.54 -5.07
N HIS A 139 -3.46 22.33 -5.36
CA HIS A 139 -3.33 21.69 -6.65
C HIS A 139 -4.13 22.43 -7.72
N SER A 140 -5.34 22.90 -7.43
CA SER A 140 -6.23 23.56 -8.41
C SER A 140 -5.90 25.03 -8.64
N ASN A 141 -5.04 25.65 -7.82
CA ASN A 141 -4.68 27.07 -7.96
C ASN A 141 -3.77 27.33 -9.17
N GLU A 142 -4.35 27.45 -10.36
CA GLU A 142 -3.63 27.73 -11.60
C GLU A 142 -2.97 29.12 -11.66
N LYS A 143 -3.30 30.02 -10.73
CA LYS A 143 -2.64 31.34 -10.61
C LYS A 143 -1.25 31.23 -10.00
N ALA A 144 -0.97 30.16 -9.24
CA ALA A 144 0.35 29.91 -8.68
C ALA A 144 1.26 29.22 -9.70
N ASP A 145 2.56 29.51 -9.62
CA ASP A 145 3.58 28.81 -10.40
C ASP A 145 3.45 27.28 -10.23
N TYR A 146 3.55 26.54 -11.33
CA TYR A 146 3.34 25.09 -11.38
C TYR A 146 4.28 24.35 -10.43
N ALA A 147 5.58 24.66 -10.47
CA ALA A 147 6.56 23.94 -9.66
C ALA A 147 6.30 24.17 -8.16
N THR A 148 5.97 25.41 -7.80
CA THR A 148 5.62 25.83 -6.44
C THR A 148 4.37 25.11 -5.94
N ARG A 149 3.26 25.17 -6.68
CA ARG A 149 2.00 24.52 -6.24
C ARG A 149 2.14 23.00 -6.17
N MET A 150 2.89 22.38 -7.10
CA MET A 150 3.10 20.93 -7.05
C MET A 150 3.95 20.51 -5.86
N LYS A 151 4.97 21.31 -5.49
CA LYS A 151 5.76 21.05 -4.29
C LYS A 151 4.90 21.19 -3.03
N GLN A 152 4.15 22.29 -2.91
CA GLN A 152 3.28 22.52 -1.77
C GLN A 152 2.18 21.45 -1.63
N ALA A 153 1.58 21.02 -2.75
CA ALA A 153 0.61 19.93 -2.74
C ALA A 153 1.25 18.62 -2.29
N ALA A 154 2.48 18.32 -2.73
CA ALA A 154 3.22 17.14 -2.29
C ALA A 154 3.56 17.20 -0.79
N ASP A 155 4.02 18.36 -0.30
CA ASP A 155 4.26 18.59 1.13
C ASP A 155 2.97 18.44 1.96
N ALA A 156 1.83 18.83 1.39
CA ALA A 156 0.50 18.64 1.96
C ALA A 156 -0.01 17.19 1.87
N GLY A 157 0.68 16.31 1.15
CA GLY A 157 0.42 14.88 1.14
C GLY A 157 0.04 14.29 -0.22
N LEU A 158 -0.02 15.08 -1.29
CA LEU A 158 -0.28 14.58 -2.65
C LEU A 158 0.86 13.64 -3.11
N ILE A 159 0.52 12.38 -3.39
CA ILE A 159 1.45 11.44 -4.02
C ILE A 159 1.35 11.62 -5.53
N ARG A 160 2.46 12.03 -6.14
CA ARG A 160 2.55 12.31 -7.58
C ARG A 160 3.11 11.10 -8.33
N PRO A 161 2.76 10.90 -9.62
CA PRO A 161 3.37 9.85 -10.45
C PRO A 161 4.90 9.94 -10.59
N THR A 162 5.49 11.11 -10.31
CA THR A 162 6.95 11.32 -10.31
C THR A 162 7.61 10.95 -8.97
N ASP A 163 6.84 10.79 -7.89
CA ASP A 163 7.32 10.25 -6.62
C ASP A 163 7.27 8.72 -6.68
N LEU A 164 8.26 8.13 -7.36
CA LEU A 164 8.25 6.71 -7.66
C LEU A 164 8.25 5.84 -6.40
N TYR A 165 8.98 6.25 -5.36
CA TYR A 165 9.05 5.51 -4.11
C TYR A 165 7.75 5.65 -3.31
N GLY A 166 7.25 6.87 -3.13
CA GLY A 166 5.99 7.09 -2.43
C GLY A 166 4.82 6.37 -3.11
N LEU A 167 4.75 6.43 -4.44
CA LEU A 167 3.75 5.69 -5.23
C LEU A 167 3.91 4.18 -5.05
N ALA A 168 5.12 3.64 -5.20
CA ALA A 168 5.38 2.21 -5.03
C ALA A 168 4.96 1.73 -3.64
N ARG A 169 5.44 2.40 -2.58
CA ARG A 169 5.10 2.11 -1.18
C ARG A 169 3.59 2.07 -0.99
N ASN A 170 2.89 3.05 -1.51
CA ASN A 170 1.45 3.12 -1.36
C ASN A 170 0.71 1.97 -2.08
N CYS A 171 1.21 1.47 -3.22
CA CYS A 171 0.66 0.25 -3.82
C CYS A 171 0.91 -0.98 -2.94
N PHE A 172 2.13 -1.12 -2.42
CA PHE A 172 2.50 -2.27 -1.58
C PHE A 172 1.83 -2.27 -0.20
N ASP A 173 1.33 -1.14 0.30
CA ASP A 173 0.59 -1.06 1.57
C ASP A 173 -0.62 -2.01 1.62
N CYS A 174 -1.20 -2.35 0.47
CA CYS A 174 -2.32 -3.30 0.35
C CYS A 174 -1.92 -4.58 -0.40
N HIS A 175 -1.09 -4.47 -1.44
CA HIS A 175 -0.68 -5.61 -2.25
C HIS A 175 0.36 -6.53 -1.59
N LEU A 176 0.84 -6.13 -0.40
CA LEU A 176 1.75 -6.89 0.44
C LEU A 176 1.38 -6.61 1.91
N LEU A 177 0.79 -7.59 2.60
CA LEU A 177 0.23 -7.49 3.96
C LEU A 177 1.32 -7.46 5.04
N VAL A 178 2.19 -6.46 4.98
CA VAL A 178 3.33 -6.32 5.89
C VAL A 178 3.18 -5.12 6.82
N LYS A 179 2.15 -4.33 6.58
CA LYS A 179 1.84 -3.11 7.32
C LYS A 179 0.85 -3.40 8.44
N PRO A 180 1.11 -3.02 9.70
CA PRO A 180 0.09 -3.16 10.73
C PRO A 180 -1.14 -2.34 10.36
N VAL A 181 -2.27 -3.04 10.26
CA VAL A 181 -3.60 -2.45 10.08
C VAL A 181 -4.17 -2.08 11.44
N GLY A 182 -4.89 -0.96 11.49
CA GLY A 182 -5.71 -0.67 12.66
C GLY A 182 -6.71 -1.80 12.85
N ARG A 183 -6.71 -2.46 14.02
CA ARG A 183 -7.60 -3.59 14.31
C ARG A 183 -8.27 -3.40 15.66
N ALA A 184 -9.51 -3.86 15.78
CA ALA A 184 -10.21 -3.87 17.05
C ALA A 184 -9.67 -4.98 17.98
N LYS A 185 -9.91 -4.83 19.28
CA LYS A 185 -9.54 -5.87 20.26
C LYS A 185 -10.21 -7.20 19.89
N GLY A 186 -9.40 -8.26 19.79
CA GLY A 186 -9.86 -9.61 19.44
C GLY A 186 -9.87 -9.90 17.93
N GLU A 187 -9.69 -8.91 17.06
CA GLU A 187 -9.42 -9.17 15.63
C GLU A 187 -8.04 -9.79 15.46
N PRO A 188 -7.84 -10.69 14.47
CA PRO A 188 -6.55 -11.31 14.22
C PRO A 188 -5.52 -10.27 13.75
N THR A 189 -4.24 -10.57 13.98
CA THR A 189 -3.13 -9.96 13.24
C THR A 189 -3.16 -10.36 11.77
N LEU A 190 -2.36 -9.71 10.92
CA LEU A 190 -2.25 -10.08 9.50
C LEU A 190 -1.70 -11.50 9.33
N GLU A 191 -0.69 -11.88 10.12
CA GLU A 191 -0.14 -13.24 10.12
C GLU A 191 -1.20 -14.28 10.50
N GLU A 192 -1.97 -14.03 11.56
CA GLU A 192 -3.07 -14.92 11.97
C GLU A 192 -4.18 -14.98 10.91
N LEU A 193 -4.50 -13.86 10.25
CA LEU A 193 -5.51 -13.81 9.19
C LEU A 193 -5.10 -14.66 7.97
N VAL A 194 -3.84 -14.59 7.57
CA VAL A 194 -3.31 -15.35 6.42
C VAL A 194 -3.14 -16.82 6.76
N ASN A 195 -2.73 -17.14 8.00
CA ASN A 195 -2.61 -18.51 8.48
C ASN A 195 -3.96 -19.17 8.79
N LEU A 196 -5.06 -18.41 8.82
CA LEU A 196 -6.40 -18.93 9.09
C LEU A 196 -6.92 -19.77 7.91
N ASP A 197 -7.20 -21.04 8.17
CA ASP A 197 -7.92 -21.88 7.23
C ASP A 197 -9.41 -21.48 7.16
N VAL A 198 -9.86 -21.13 5.96
CA VAL A 198 -11.22 -20.67 5.69
C VAL A 198 -11.97 -21.70 4.88
N LYS A 199 -13.07 -22.21 5.41
CA LYS A 199 -13.99 -23.07 4.64
C LYS A 199 -14.91 -22.23 3.76
N VAL A 200 -14.80 -22.43 2.45
CA VAL A 200 -15.61 -21.79 1.43
C VAL A 200 -16.64 -22.79 0.90
N LYS A 201 -17.92 -22.43 1.00
CA LYS A 201 -19.02 -23.32 0.60
C LYS A 201 -18.86 -23.68 -0.88
N GLY A 202 -18.80 -24.99 -1.17
CA GLY A 202 -18.64 -25.51 -2.54
C GLY A 202 -17.23 -25.41 -3.14
N LYS A 203 -16.24 -24.86 -2.41
CA LYS A 203 -14.87 -24.65 -2.93
C LYS A 203 -13.76 -25.20 -2.00
N GLY A 204 -14.12 -25.86 -0.89
CA GLY A 204 -13.16 -26.48 0.02
C GLY A 204 -12.51 -25.49 0.99
N SER A 205 -11.22 -25.71 1.31
CA SER A 205 -10.41 -24.79 2.12
C SER A 205 -9.75 -23.73 1.25
N SER A 206 -9.71 -22.51 1.78
CA SER A 206 -9.06 -21.34 1.20
C SER A 206 -8.47 -20.49 2.34
N HIS A 207 -7.86 -19.36 2.02
CA HIS A 207 -7.23 -18.46 2.98
C HIS A 207 -7.14 -17.05 2.37
N HIS A 208 -6.84 -16.06 3.21
CA HIS A 208 -6.46 -14.73 2.72
C HIS A 208 -4.98 -14.75 2.33
N SER A 209 -4.61 -14.35 1.11
CA SER A 209 -3.20 -14.29 0.71
C SER A 209 -2.43 -13.20 1.46
N ALA A 210 -1.13 -13.40 1.69
CA ALA A 210 -0.21 -12.42 2.28
C ALA A 210 0.08 -11.24 1.36
N GLY A 211 -0.30 -11.33 0.09
CA GLY A 211 -0.22 -10.27 -0.88
C GLY A 211 -0.95 -10.68 -2.15
N THR A 212 -1.08 -9.77 -3.11
CA THR A 212 -1.72 -10.10 -4.37
C THR A 212 -0.83 -11.03 -5.20
N PRO A 213 -1.31 -12.22 -5.61
CA PRO A 213 -0.54 -13.15 -6.41
C PRO A 213 -0.10 -12.51 -7.73
N GLY A 214 1.18 -12.65 -8.06
CA GLY A 214 1.76 -12.08 -9.29
C GLY A 214 1.77 -10.56 -9.35
N PHE A 215 1.58 -9.86 -8.22
CA PHE A 215 1.62 -8.40 -8.20
C PHE A 215 2.98 -7.87 -8.65
N ASP A 216 2.93 -6.95 -9.61
CA ASP A 216 4.06 -6.20 -10.14
C ASP A 216 3.64 -4.75 -10.38
N LEU A 217 4.42 -3.80 -9.86
CA LEU A 217 4.07 -2.38 -9.87
C LEU A 217 3.84 -1.85 -11.29
N VAL A 218 4.66 -2.25 -12.27
CA VAL A 218 4.52 -1.74 -13.64
C VAL A 218 3.30 -2.36 -14.30
N THR A 219 3.10 -3.66 -14.14
CA THR A 219 1.95 -4.37 -14.73
C THR A 219 0.62 -3.83 -14.21
N TYR A 220 0.53 -3.54 -12.90
CA TYR A 220 -0.68 -2.99 -12.32
C TYR A 220 -0.84 -1.49 -12.67
N SER A 221 0.20 -0.67 -12.48
CA SER A 221 0.10 0.78 -12.73
C SER A 221 -0.07 1.15 -14.20
N GLN A 222 0.47 0.34 -15.12
CA GLN A 222 0.41 0.58 -16.57
C GLN A 222 -0.52 -0.39 -17.31
N GLY A 223 -1.15 -1.32 -16.60
CA GLY A 223 -2.22 -2.19 -17.07
C GLY A 223 -3.53 -1.81 -16.42
N GLU A 224 -3.85 -2.46 -15.30
CA GLU A 224 -5.15 -2.33 -14.62
C GLU A 224 -5.52 -0.86 -14.34
N VAL A 225 -4.67 -0.12 -13.64
CA VAL A 225 -5.00 1.24 -13.19
C VAL A 225 -4.41 2.33 -14.07
N ARG A 226 -4.09 2.05 -15.34
CA ARG A 226 -3.43 3.04 -16.21
C ARG A 226 -4.34 4.24 -16.50
N HIS A 227 -3.92 5.45 -16.13
CA HIS A 227 -4.67 6.69 -16.35
C HIS A 227 -3.75 7.91 -16.64
N ASN A 228 -2.77 7.77 -17.53
CA ASN A 228 -1.78 8.83 -17.82
C ASN A 228 -2.34 9.90 -18.78
N PHE A 229 -3.47 10.54 -18.46
CA PHE A 229 -4.07 11.55 -19.33
C PHE A 229 -3.50 12.94 -19.07
N ASN A 230 -2.99 13.60 -20.12
CA ASN A 230 -2.53 14.99 -20.07
C ASN A 230 -3.45 15.88 -20.90
N GLY A 231 -4.54 16.38 -20.30
CA GLY A 231 -5.47 17.33 -20.93
C GLY A 231 -6.25 16.81 -22.14
N GLY A 232 -6.17 15.51 -22.45
CA GLY A 232 -6.84 14.89 -23.60
C GLY A 232 -7.19 13.42 -23.37
N LYS A 233 -7.74 12.76 -24.39
CA LYS A 233 -8.23 11.37 -24.30
C LYS A 233 -7.14 10.29 -24.41
N LYS A 234 -5.89 10.68 -24.72
CA LYS A 234 -4.79 9.73 -24.89
C LYS A 234 -4.30 9.25 -23.53
N ASN A 235 -4.12 7.93 -23.40
CA ASN A 235 -3.60 7.25 -22.21
C ASN A 235 -2.28 6.50 -22.53
N PRO A 236 -1.18 7.23 -22.84
CA PRO A 236 0.09 6.62 -23.17
C PRO A 236 0.70 5.85 -21.97
N PRO A 237 1.62 4.92 -22.20
CA PRO A 237 2.43 4.35 -21.13
C PRO A 237 3.24 5.43 -20.40
N SER A 238 3.50 5.24 -19.10
CA SER A 238 4.33 6.16 -18.31
C SER A 238 5.74 6.28 -18.89
N ALA A 239 6.27 7.51 -18.90
CA ALA A 239 7.66 7.79 -19.23
C ALA A 239 8.63 7.18 -18.20
N TYR A 240 8.17 6.93 -16.98
CA TYR A 240 8.97 6.43 -15.85
C TYR A 240 8.91 4.91 -15.69
N ARG A 241 8.46 4.15 -16.71
CA ARG A 241 8.28 2.68 -16.61
C ARG A 241 9.49 1.93 -16.06
N ARG A 242 10.71 2.26 -16.50
CA ARG A 242 11.94 1.63 -15.98
C ARG A 242 12.18 1.98 -14.51
N GLY A 243 11.97 3.24 -14.14
CA GLY A 243 12.06 3.68 -12.74
C GLY A 243 11.03 2.98 -11.86
N LEU A 244 9.79 2.89 -12.30
CA LEU A 244 8.73 2.14 -11.61
C LEU A 244 9.08 0.65 -11.45
N TYR A 245 9.70 0.04 -12.46
CA TYR A 245 10.16 -1.34 -12.36
C TYR A 245 11.20 -1.51 -11.25
N VAL A 246 12.29 -0.74 -11.30
CA VAL A 246 13.40 -0.85 -10.36
C VAL A 246 12.93 -0.50 -8.94
N VAL A 247 12.26 0.64 -8.77
CA VAL A 247 11.75 1.07 -7.46
C VAL A 247 10.70 0.10 -6.93
N GLY A 248 9.82 -0.42 -7.79
CA GLY A 248 8.83 -1.42 -7.39
C GLY A 248 9.46 -2.69 -6.83
N LYS A 249 10.52 -3.22 -7.48
CA LYS A 249 11.23 -4.40 -6.96
C LYS A 249 12.02 -4.10 -5.68
N LEU A 250 12.63 -2.92 -5.58
CA LEU A 250 13.31 -2.50 -4.35
C LEU A 250 12.34 -2.41 -3.16
N VAL A 251 11.18 -1.80 -3.36
CA VAL A 251 10.14 -1.69 -2.32
C VAL A 251 9.58 -3.07 -1.95
N ASP A 252 9.33 -3.96 -2.92
CA ASP A 252 8.88 -5.33 -2.64
C ASP A 252 9.87 -6.07 -1.73
N LEU A 253 11.16 -5.99 -2.08
CA LEU A 253 12.24 -6.61 -1.31
C LEU A 253 12.32 -6.01 0.10
N GLU A 254 12.36 -4.68 0.20
CA GLU A 254 12.44 -3.95 1.48
C GLU A 254 11.29 -4.36 2.42
N LEU A 255 10.06 -4.32 1.92
CA LEU A 255 8.86 -4.62 2.68
C LEU A 255 8.75 -6.10 3.06
N SER A 256 9.09 -7.00 2.13
CA SER A 256 9.09 -8.44 2.40
C SER A 256 10.14 -8.81 3.46
N LEU A 257 11.33 -8.22 3.42
CA LEU A 257 12.37 -8.47 4.44
C LEU A 257 11.96 -7.94 5.82
N ARG A 258 11.38 -6.72 5.88
CA ARG A 258 10.83 -6.17 7.13
C ARG A 258 9.77 -7.09 7.73
N ALA A 259 8.91 -7.65 6.89
CA ALA A 259 7.87 -8.58 7.31
C ALA A 259 8.42 -9.89 7.86
N LEU A 260 9.35 -10.51 7.13
CA LEU A 260 10.01 -11.75 7.53
C LEU A 260 10.73 -11.61 8.87
N ALA A 261 11.33 -10.44 9.13
CA ALA A 261 11.96 -10.15 10.42
C ALA A 261 10.96 -10.07 11.59
N ALA A 262 9.68 -9.81 11.32
CA ALA A 262 8.64 -9.66 12.34
C ALA A 262 7.79 -10.93 12.57
N VAL A 263 7.87 -11.91 11.67
CA VAL A 263 7.10 -13.18 11.68
C VAL A 263 7.20 -13.89 13.03
N LYS A 264 6.07 -14.42 13.52
CA LYS A 264 6.01 -15.24 14.74
C LYS A 264 5.90 -16.73 14.45
N GLN A 265 5.42 -17.11 13.27
CA GLN A 265 5.27 -18.48 12.80
C GLN A 265 6.07 -18.68 11.50
N PRO A 266 7.39 -18.95 11.56
CA PRO A 266 8.24 -19.10 10.37
C PRO A 266 7.77 -20.17 9.38
N GLU A 267 7.13 -21.22 9.90
CA GLU A 267 6.55 -22.29 9.07
C GLU A 267 5.12 -22.01 8.61
N GLY A 268 4.54 -20.90 9.06
CA GLY A 268 3.21 -20.45 8.70
C GLY A 268 3.10 -20.05 7.23
N ARG A 269 1.87 -20.06 6.73
CA ARG A 269 1.54 -19.68 5.36
C ARG A 269 1.99 -18.27 5.04
N TYR A 270 1.76 -17.32 5.96
CA TYR A 270 2.18 -15.94 5.83
C TYR A 270 3.68 -15.81 5.52
N ALA A 271 4.53 -16.42 6.34
CA ALA A 271 5.97 -16.40 6.16
C ALA A 271 6.40 -17.01 4.82
N LYS A 272 5.80 -18.15 4.44
CA LYS A 272 6.08 -18.85 3.18
C LYS A 272 5.70 -18.02 1.95
N GLU A 273 4.53 -17.38 1.97
CA GLU A 273 4.08 -16.52 0.87
C GLU A 273 4.95 -15.26 0.72
N ILE A 274 5.35 -14.64 1.82
CA ILE A 274 6.27 -13.49 1.79
C ILE A 274 7.67 -13.91 1.30
N LEU A 275 8.19 -15.05 1.78
CA LEU A 275 9.51 -15.55 1.38
C LEU A 275 9.60 -15.82 -0.14
N ALA A 276 8.52 -16.32 -0.73
CA ALA A 276 8.41 -16.54 -2.17
C ALA A 276 8.50 -15.24 -3.00
N ARG A 277 8.24 -14.07 -2.39
CA ARG A 277 8.42 -12.77 -3.05
C ARG A 277 9.87 -12.28 -3.03
N VAL A 278 10.66 -12.73 -2.05
CA VAL A 278 12.08 -12.34 -1.91
C VAL A 278 12.95 -13.19 -2.83
N GLY A 279 12.82 -14.52 -2.73
CA GLY A 279 13.67 -15.51 -3.39
C GLY A 279 13.03 -16.19 -4.61
N GLY A 280 13.79 -17.09 -5.24
CA GLY A 280 13.37 -17.79 -6.46
C GLY A 280 13.53 -16.94 -7.74
N ALA A 281 13.32 -17.56 -8.90
CA ALA A 281 13.51 -16.92 -10.20
C ALA A 281 12.57 -15.72 -10.44
N GLU A 282 11.39 -15.75 -9.81
CA GLU A 282 10.38 -14.69 -9.89
C GLU A 282 10.46 -13.66 -8.73
N GLY A 283 11.32 -13.91 -7.73
CA GLY A 283 11.46 -13.04 -6.57
C GLY A 283 12.17 -11.72 -6.88
N ALA A 284 11.91 -10.71 -6.04
CA ALA A 284 12.44 -9.36 -6.19
C ALA A 284 13.97 -9.32 -6.26
N HIS A 285 14.67 -10.14 -5.47
CA HIS A 285 16.13 -10.21 -5.49
C HIS A 285 16.68 -10.67 -6.85
N ALA A 286 16.14 -11.77 -7.40
CA ALA A 286 16.57 -12.29 -8.69
C ALA A 286 16.26 -11.32 -9.84
N LYS A 287 15.09 -10.67 -9.81
CA LYS A 287 14.71 -9.66 -10.82
C LYS A 287 15.60 -8.42 -10.78
N LEU A 288 15.99 -7.95 -9.59
CA LEU A 288 16.93 -6.84 -9.44
C LEU A 288 18.32 -7.20 -9.95
N ALA A 289 18.82 -8.40 -9.63
CA ALA A 289 20.11 -8.88 -10.14
C ALA A 289 20.12 -8.96 -11.68
N ALA A 290 19.04 -9.50 -12.27
CA ALA A 290 18.89 -9.56 -13.72
C ALA A 290 18.80 -8.16 -14.36
N ALA A 291 18.09 -7.22 -13.72
CA ALA A 291 18.00 -5.84 -14.21
C ALA A 291 19.36 -5.14 -14.18
N ALA A 292 20.18 -5.37 -13.16
CA ALA A 292 21.52 -4.80 -13.06
C ALA A 292 22.48 -5.33 -14.14
N GLN A 293 22.33 -6.60 -14.55
CA GLN A 293 23.13 -7.20 -15.63
C GLN A 293 22.73 -6.71 -17.03
N ALA A 294 21.52 -6.16 -17.17
CA ALA A 294 21.00 -5.64 -18.44
C ALA A 294 21.31 -4.15 -18.66
N LEU A 295 22.01 -3.51 -17.71
CA LEU A 295 22.52 -2.14 -17.81
C LEU A 295 23.97 -2.14 -18.30
#